data_AF-A0A660YGA3-F1
#
_entry.id   AF-A0A660YGA3-F1
#
_cell.length_a   1.000
_cell.length_b   1.000
_cell.length_c   1.000
_cell.angle_alpha   90.00
_cell.angle_beta   90.00
_cell.angle_gamma   90.00
#
_symmetry.space_group_name_H-M   'P 1'
#
loop_
_entity.id
_entity.type
_entity.pdbx_description
1 polymer ?
#
loop_
_entity_poly.entity_id
_entity_poly.type
_entity_poly.pdbx_seq_one_letter_code
_entity_poly.pdbx_strand_id
1 'polypeptide(L)'
;LVGTDAYRVEVEGDVLKEVYVASAIYQSDVLISVDHTTMHPAFGLGGNIKNLGMGAVSKQTKIKIHRHEIPVFDPELCKGCGNCALVCPMEAVHIEDGKAVLDESKCAGCRMCMEVCPHDAIKRVQGSRSDFFKAMADACAGVLKRFPGKFLAVNIVMDVTLDCDCPEQQGRPVVPDIGVLASRDIVAIDKASLDLICSVPKYPLSVVADLPQDFDLTQLHRIPKEFSFREVLEYMESKGWGSTSYELIKLERRRPSLKERTKFSPELGYFERLKEKARRILERRKVQKDGAS
;
A
#
# COMPACT_ATOMS: atom_id res chain seq x y z
N LEU A 1 14.92 -15.03 -5.18
CA LEU A 1 13.91 -15.33 -6.24
C LEU A 1 13.99 -14.23 -7.29
N VAL A 2 14.21 -14.55 -8.56
CA VAL A 2 14.36 -13.54 -9.65
C VAL A 2 13.01 -13.05 -10.23
N GLY A 3 11.89 -13.49 -9.64
CA GLY A 3 10.54 -13.02 -9.99
C GLY A 3 9.98 -13.56 -11.32
N THR A 4 10.57 -14.64 -11.87
CA THR A 4 10.16 -15.25 -13.15
C THR A 4 9.25 -16.47 -12.99
N ASP A 5 9.17 -17.03 -11.79
CA ASP A 5 8.35 -18.21 -11.49
C ASP A 5 6.90 -17.81 -11.20
N ALA A 6 5.97 -18.28 -12.04
CA ALA A 6 4.57 -17.85 -11.99
C ALA A 6 3.60 -18.84 -12.65
N TYR A 7 2.34 -18.78 -12.23
CA TYR A 7 1.20 -19.37 -12.92
C TYR A 7 0.38 -18.29 -13.62
N ARG A 8 -0.01 -18.58 -14.86
CA ARG A 8 -0.91 -17.73 -15.65
C ARG A 8 -2.35 -17.94 -15.20
N VAL A 9 -3.03 -16.85 -14.87
CA VAL A 9 -4.43 -16.82 -14.46
C VAL A 9 -5.18 -15.83 -15.36
N GLU A 10 -6.27 -16.28 -15.97
CA GLU A 10 -7.14 -15.41 -16.76
C GLU A 10 -8.00 -14.53 -15.85
N VAL A 11 -8.14 -13.25 -16.18
CA VAL A 11 -8.95 -12.28 -15.43
C VAL A 11 -9.81 -11.46 -16.38
N GLU A 12 -11.02 -11.13 -15.95
CA GLU A 12 -11.99 -10.34 -16.72
C GLU A 12 -11.80 -8.83 -16.50
N GLY A 13 -10.54 -8.40 -16.48
CA GLY A 13 -10.15 -7.01 -16.32
C GLY A 13 -10.37 -6.19 -17.60
N ASP A 14 -10.56 -4.89 -17.46
CA ASP A 14 -10.62 -3.97 -18.60
C ASP A 14 -9.26 -3.88 -19.29
N VAL A 15 -8.18 -3.91 -18.51
CA VAL A 15 -6.82 -3.66 -18.98
C VAL A 15 -6.02 -4.95 -19.12
N LEU A 16 -5.92 -5.73 -18.04
CA LEU A 16 -5.26 -7.03 -18.07
C LEU A 16 -6.29 -8.13 -18.34
N LYS A 17 -6.00 -9.00 -19.31
CA LYS A 17 -6.78 -10.23 -19.57
C LYS A 17 -6.18 -11.46 -18.89
N GLU A 18 -4.93 -11.33 -18.44
CA GLU A 18 -4.20 -12.39 -17.75
C GLU A 18 -3.19 -11.80 -16.77
N VAL A 19 -2.99 -12.52 -15.67
CA VAL A 19 -2.11 -12.17 -14.57
C VAL A 19 -1.21 -13.37 -14.29
N TYR A 20 0.09 -13.12 -14.17
CA TYR A 20 1.08 -14.10 -13.75
C TYR A 20 1.28 -13.98 -12.24
N VAL A 21 0.64 -14.88 -11.49
CA VAL A 21 0.68 -14.95 -10.03
C VAL A 21 1.91 -15.72 -9.59
N ALA A 22 2.63 -15.25 -8.57
CA ALA A 22 3.83 -15.92 -8.07
C ALA A 22 3.53 -17.36 -7.63
N SER A 23 4.34 -18.33 -8.05
CA SER A 23 4.05 -19.76 -7.88
C SER A 23 3.82 -20.20 -6.45
N ALA A 24 4.64 -19.72 -5.50
CA ALA A 24 4.47 -20.02 -4.08
C ALA A 24 3.10 -19.58 -3.54
N ILE A 25 2.61 -18.42 -4.00
CA ILE A 25 1.28 -17.92 -3.64
C ILE A 25 0.24 -18.78 -4.32
N TYR A 26 0.32 -18.97 -5.64
CA TYR A 26 -0.66 -19.74 -6.40
C TYR A 26 -0.85 -21.18 -5.90
N GLN A 27 0.23 -21.83 -5.45
CA GLN A 27 0.20 -23.18 -4.91
C GLN A 27 -0.33 -23.28 -3.48
N SER A 28 -0.50 -22.15 -2.78
CA SER A 28 -1.03 -22.14 -1.41
C SER A 28 -2.50 -22.57 -1.35
N ASP A 29 -2.89 -23.18 -0.23
CA ASP A 29 -4.27 -23.61 0.01
C ASP A 29 -5.19 -22.44 0.41
N VAL A 30 -4.65 -21.49 1.17
CA VAL A 30 -5.33 -20.34 1.76
C VAL A 30 -4.41 -19.13 1.63
N LEU A 31 -5.01 -17.96 1.36
CA LEU A 31 -4.28 -16.68 1.33
C LEU A 31 -4.70 -15.81 2.51
N ILE A 32 -3.73 -15.49 3.38
CA ILE A 32 -3.87 -14.45 4.40
C ILE A 32 -2.92 -13.32 4.01
N SER A 33 -3.48 -12.18 3.65
CA SER A 33 -2.71 -11.00 3.25
C SER A 33 -2.66 -10.02 4.42
N VAL A 34 -1.47 -9.76 4.93
CA VAL A 34 -1.23 -8.84 6.04
C VAL A 34 -0.48 -7.64 5.49
N ASP A 35 -1.02 -6.46 5.75
CA ASP A 35 -0.51 -5.20 5.23
C ASP A 35 -0.42 -4.16 6.34
N HIS A 36 0.67 -3.41 6.37
CA HIS A 36 0.75 -2.18 7.15
C HIS A 36 0.22 -1.05 6.25
N THR A 37 -0.99 -0.59 6.57
CA THR A 37 -1.73 0.28 5.68
C THR A 37 -1.37 1.72 5.90
N THR A 38 -0.47 2.21 5.05
CA THR A 38 -0.04 3.61 5.00
C THR A 38 -0.61 4.30 3.76
N MET A 39 -0.26 5.56 3.51
CA MET A 39 -0.49 6.17 2.20
C MET A 39 0.52 5.64 1.16
N HIS A 40 0.31 5.96 -0.12
CA HIS A 40 1.24 5.59 -1.19
C HIS A 40 1.41 6.70 -2.24
N PRO A 41 2.64 7.13 -2.55
CA PRO A 41 2.90 8.32 -3.37
C PRO A 41 2.44 8.24 -4.83
N ALA A 42 2.25 7.03 -5.34
CA ALA A 42 1.80 6.80 -6.71
C ALA A 42 0.43 6.10 -6.81
N PHE A 43 -0.14 5.62 -5.70
CA PHE A 43 -1.34 4.77 -5.72
C PHE A 43 -2.42 5.24 -4.74
N GLY A 44 -2.12 6.21 -3.88
CA GLY A 44 -3.06 6.78 -2.90
C GLY A 44 -2.98 6.04 -1.57
N LEU A 45 -3.34 4.75 -1.57
CA LEU A 45 -3.30 3.91 -0.38
C LEU A 45 -2.31 2.76 -0.56
N GLY A 46 -1.42 2.56 0.41
CA GLY A 46 -0.58 1.38 0.51
C GLY A 46 -1.32 0.26 1.22
N GLY A 47 -2.46 -0.16 0.69
CA GLY A 47 -3.33 -1.20 1.27
C GLY A 47 -3.16 -2.58 0.63
N ASN A 48 -4.07 -3.49 0.98
CA ASN A 48 -4.02 -4.88 0.52
C ASN A 48 -4.22 -5.02 -1.00
N ILE A 49 -4.97 -4.12 -1.65
CA ILE A 49 -5.10 -4.12 -3.12
C ILE A 49 -3.74 -3.94 -3.79
N LYS A 50 -2.94 -2.97 -3.33
CA LYS A 50 -1.58 -2.75 -3.84
C LYS A 50 -0.67 -3.91 -3.48
N ASN A 51 -0.77 -4.41 -2.24
CA ASN A 51 0.07 -5.49 -1.75
C ASN A 51 -0.10 -6.75 -2.61
N LEU A 52 -1.33 -7.14 -2.92
CA LEU A 52 -1.59 -8.28 -3.81
C LEU A 52 -1.31 -7.95 -5.28
N GLY A 53 -1.81 -6.83 -5.79
CA GLY A 53 -1.67 -6.45 -7.21
C GLY A 53 -0.22 -6.26 -7.67
N MET A 54 0.68 -5.82 -6.79
CA MET A 54 2.10 -5.65 -7.07
C MET A 54 2.99 -6.71 -6.41
N GLY A 55 2.71 -7.06 -5.15
CA GLY A 55 3.58 -7.95 -4.36
C GLY A 55 3.39 -9.44 -4.69
N ALA A 56 2.16 -9.87 -5.01
CA ALA A 56 1.84 -11.28 -5.22
C ALA A 56 2.01 -11.77 -6.67
N VAL A 57 2.54 -10.92 -7.55
CA VAL A 57 2.65 -11.19 -8.98
C VAL A 57 4.11 -11.20 -9.46
N SER A 58 4.33 -11.88 -10.57
CA SER A 58 5.66 -12.03 -11.18
C SER A 58 6.12 -10.76 -11.90
N LYS A 59 7.39 -10.73 -12.30
CA LYS A 59 7.97 -9.65 -13.12
C LYS A 59 7.15 -9.40 -14.41
N GLN A 60 6.55 -10.44 -14.99
CA GLN A 60 5.76 -10.32 -16.22
C GLN A 60 4.52 -9.47 -16.00
N THR A 61 3.74 -9.73 -14.94
CA THR A 61 2.58 -8.90 -14.60
C THR A 61 2.99 -7.48 -14.27
N LYS A 62 4.07 -7.31 -13.49
CA LYS A 62 4.57 -5.97 -13.12
C LYS A 62 4.87 -5.13 -14.36
N ILE A 63 5.54 -5.71 -15.36
CA ILE A 63 5.78 -5.04 -16.64
C ILE A 63 4.47 -4.72 -17.36
N LYS A 64 3.49 -5.62 -17.36
CA LYS A 64 2.19 -5.37 -17.99
C LYS A 64 1.42 -4.23 -17.34
N ILE A 65 1.44 -4.13 -16.01
CA ILE A 65 0.83 -3.02 -15.26
C ILE A 65 1.44 -1.68 -15.71
N HIS A 66 2.76 -1.65 -15.91
CA HIS A 66 3.48 -0.44 -16.31
C HIS A 66 3.51 -0.17 -17.82
N ARG A 67 3.10 -1.11 -18.68
CA ARG A 67 3.11 -0.89 -20.14
C ARG A 67 2.18 0.23 -20.62
N HIS A 68 1.18 0.59 -19.83
CA HIS A 68 0.34 1.76 -20.10
C HIS A 68 1.06 3.08 -19.84
N GLU A 69 2.23 3.01 -19.22
CA GLU A 69 3.05 4.13 -18.79
C GLU A 69 4.26 4.36 -19.72
N ILE A 70 4.21 3.83 -20.94
CA ILE A 70 5.23 4.07 -21.98
C ILE A 70 5.34 5.60 -22.21
N PRO A 71 6.55 6.18 -22.10
CA PRO A 71 6.72 7.62 -22.23
C PRO A 71 6.79 8.08 -23.69
N VAL A 72 6.37 9.33 -23.92
CA VAL A 72 6.49 10.02 -25.22
C VAL A 72 7.72 10.92 -25.19
N PHE A 73 8.53 10.87 -26.25
CA PHE A 73 9.72 11.70 -26.40
C PHE A 73 9.41 12.90 -27.28
N ASP A 74 9.71 14.10 -26.78
CA ASP A 74 9.53 15.37 -27.46
C ASP A 74 10.83 15.75 -28.19
N PRO A 75 10.88 15.62 -29.53
CA PRO A 75 12.11 15.84 -30.28
C PRO A 75 12.59 17.29 -30.22
N GLU A 76 11.71 18.26 -30.01
CA GLU A 76 12.08 19.68 -29.96
C GLU A 76 12.87 20.01 -28.69
N LEU A 77 12.46 19.42 -27.56
CA LEU A 77 13.14 19.58 -26.28
C LEU A 77 14.39 18.69 -26.17
N CYS A 78 14.42 17.55 -26.86
CA CYS A 78 15.52 16.60 -26.79
C CYS A 78 16.84 17.19 -27.32
N LYS A 79 17.90 17.13 -26.51
CA LYS A 79 19.26 17.54 -26.90
C LYS A 79 20.21 16.38 -27.19
N GLY A 80 19.72 15.14 -27.23
CA GLY A 80 20.52 13.97 -27.57
C GLY A 80 21.59 13.58 -26.55
N CYS A 81 21.45 13.99 -25.28
CA CYS A 81 22.49 13.79 -24.26
C CYS A 81 22.74 12.33 -23.85
N GLY A 82 21.86 11.39 -24.20
CA GLY A 82 22.06 9.95 -23.92
C GLY A 82 21.70 9.48 -22.51
N ASN A 83 21.41 10.36 -21.55
CA ASN A 83 21.10 9.96 -20.15
C ASN A 83 19.97 8.92 -20.07
N CYS A 84 18.91 9.10 -20.87
CA CYS A 84 17.77 8.20 -20.91
C CYS A 84 18.12 6.80 -21.45
N ALA A 85 19.04 6.72 -22.42
CA ALA A 85 19.57 5.45 -22.94
C ALA A 85 20.42 4.74 -21.89
N LEU A 86 21.31 5.49 -21.21
CA LEU A 86 22.22 4.96 -20.19
C LEU A 86 21.48 4.29 -19.02
N VAL A 87 20.37 4.87 -18.57
CA VAL A 87 19.62 4.33 -17.42
C VAL A 87 18.57 3.28 -17.79
N CYS A 88 18.38 2.97 -19.08
CA CYS A 88 17.33 2.07 -19.51
C CYS A 88 17.72 0.60 -19.27
N PRO A 89 17.14 -0.11 -18.28
CA PRO A 89 17.51 -1.50 -17.99
C PRO A 89 17.04 -2.49 -19.07
N MET A 90 16.16 -2.03 -19.97
CA MET A 90 15.61 -2.82 -21.07
C MET A 90 16.33 -2.54 -22.39
N GLU A 91 17.31 -1.63 -22.41
CA GLU A 91 17.98 -1.17 -23.63
C GLU A 91 16.98 -0.75 -24.71
N ALA A 92 15.87 -0.13 -24.29
CA ALA A 92 14.76 0.27 -25.15
C ALA A 92 14.92 1.69 -25.70
N VAL A 93 15.91 2.46 -25.24
CA VAL A 93 16.13 3.84 -25.67
C VAL A 93 17.48 3.93 -26.37
N HIS A 94 17.49 4.51 -27.57
CA HIS A 94 18.67 4.70 -28.40
C HIS A 94 18.84 6.18 -28.78
N ILE A 95 20.05 6.59 -29.15
CA ILE A 95 20.29 7.92 -29.73
C ILE A 95 20.51 7.76 -31.24
N GLU A 96 19.62 8.34 -32.03
CA GLU A 96 19.66 8.35 -33.49
C GLU A 96 19.51 9.79 -33.97
N ASP A 97 20.36 10.22 -34.91
CA ASP A 97 20.37 11.59 -35.45
C ASP A 97 20.37 12.70 -34.38
N GLY A 98 21.06 12.46 -33.25
CA GLY A 98 21.14 13.39 -32.13
C GLY A 98 19.85 13.51 -31.32
N LYS A 99 18.90 12.57 -31.46
CA LYS A 99 17.64 12.51 -30.73
C LYS A 99 17.45 11.15 -30.07
N ALA A 100 16.72 11.14 -28.96
CA ALA A 100 16.36 9.90 -28.30
C ALA A 100 15.17 9.24 -29.00
N VAL A 101 15.32 7.97 -29.34
CA VAL A 101 14.32 7.11 -29.98
C VAL A 101 13.99 5.95 -29.04
N LEU A 102 12.69 5.66 -28.87
CA LEU A 102 12.20 4.60 -28.01
C LEU A 102 11.72 3.40 -28.84
N ASP A 103 12.29 2.24 -28.58
CA ASP A 103 11.73 0.95 -28.99
C ASP A 103 10.62 0.54 -28.00
N GLU A 104 9.38 0.89 -28.32
CA GLU A 104 8.22 0.61 -27.49
C GLU A 104 8.03 -0.90 -27.21
N SER A 105 8.50 -1.77 -28.11
CA SER A 105 8.35 -3.22 -27.96
C SER A 105 9.15 -3.77 -26.77
N LYS A 106 10.30 -3.16 -26.49
CA LYS A 106 11.19 -3.48 -25.35
C LYS A 106 10.86 -2.69 -24.10
N CYS A 107 10.19 -1.55 -24.23
CA CYS A 107 9.90 -0.68 -23.10
C CYS A 107 9.02 -1.37 -22.05
N ALA A 108 9.50 -1.38 -20.81
CA ALA A 108 8.76 -1.90 -19.66
C ALA A 108 7.90 -0.84 -18.95
N GLY A 109 7.93 0.41 -19.41
CA GLY A 109 7.18 1.52 -18.77
C GLY A 109 7.70 1.93 -17.38
N CYS A 110 8.95 1.60 -17.04
CA CYS A 110 9.52 1.87 -15.70
C CYS A 110 9.79 3.35 -15.38
N ARG A 111 9.70 4.23 -16.39
CA ARG A 111 9.87 5.70 -16.29
C ARG A 111 11.21 6.24 -15.78
N MET A 112 12.23 5.39 -15.57
CA MET A 112 13.56 5.86 -15.16
C MET A 112 14.13 6.92 -16.11
N CYS A 113 13.88 6.77 -17.42
CA CYS A 113 14.32 7.74 -18.43
C CYS A 113 13.71 9.14 -18.22
N MET A 114 12.47 9.23 -17.73
CA MET A 114 11.82 10.52 -17.45
C MET A 114 12.52 11.27 -16.33
N GLU A 115 12.84 10.57 -15.23
CA GLU A 115 13.42 11.19 -14.03
C GLU A 115 14.85 11.74 -14.27
N VAL A 116 15.55 11.24 -15.29
CA VAL A 116 16.94 11.65 -15.59
C VAL A 116 17.07 12.65 -16.75
N CYS A 117 15.96 13.04 -17.38
CA CYS A 117 16.01 13.96 -18.51
C CYS A 117 16.22 15.40 -18.02
N PRO A 118 17.35 16.05 -18.29
CA PRO A 118 17.61 17.42 -17.81
C PRO A 118 16.90 18.50 -18.66
N HIS A 119 16.08 18.08 -19.63
CA HIS A 119 15.44 18.96 -20.62
C HIS A 119 13.92 18.76 -20.67
N ASP A 120 13.35 17.97 -19.75
CA ASP A 120 11.92 17.64 -19.71
C ASP A 120 11.34 17.15 -21.06
N ALA A 121 12.19 16.52 -21.86
CA ALA A 121 11.87 16.05 -23.20
C ALA A 121 11.11 14.72 -23.21
N ILE A 122 10.77 14.16 -22.04
CA ILE A 122 10.14 12.85 -21.91
C ILE A 122 8.90 12.98 -21.04
N LYS A 123 7.72 12.76 -21.63
CA LYS A 123 6.41 13.03 -21.04
C LYS A 123 5.59 11.75 -20.89
N ARG A 124 4.55 11.80 -20.05
CA ARG A 124 3.57 10.71 -19.91
C ARG A 124 2.55 10.76 -21.04
N VAL A 125 2.06 9.60 -21.48
CA VAL A 125 0.88 9.50 -22.34
C VAL A 125 -0.37 9.88 -21.54
N GLN A 126 -1.30 10.60 -22.15
CA GLN A 126 -2.59 10.95 -21.55
C GLN A 126 -3.42 9.66 -21.29
N GLY A 127 -4.11 9.57 -20.15
CA GLY A 127 -4.90 8.38 -19.80
C GLY A 127 -4.11 7.19 -19.21
N SER A 128 -2.79 7.17 -19.37
CA SER A 128 -1.88 6.13 -18.84
C SER A 128 -2.08 5.79 -17.36
N ARG A 129 -2.52 6.79 -16.58
CA ARG A 129 -2.71 6.66 -15.14
C ARG A 129 -3.94 5.84 -14.77
N SER A 130 -5.08 6.04 -15.45
CA SER A 130 -6.30 5.26 -15.20
C SER A 130 -6.08 3.79 -15.54
N ASP A 131 -5.42 3.53 -16.67
CA ASP A 131 -5.08 2.17 -17.08
C ASP A 131 -4.11 1.50 -16.11
N PHE A 132 -3.14 2.23 -15.56
CA PHE A 132 -2.26 1.71 -14.50
C PHE A 132 -3.04 1.28 -13.25
N PHE A 133 -4.00 2.09 -12.81
CA PHE A 133 -4.85 1.79 -11.66
C PHE A 133 -5.74 0.56 -11.91
N LYS A 134 -6.41 0.52 -13.06
CA LYS A 134 -7.22 -0.63 -13.48
C LYS A 134 -6.37 -1.88 -13.63
N ALA A 135 -5.16 -1.79 -14.21
CA ALA A 135 -4.25 -2.92 -14.32
C ALA A 135 -3.80 -3.44 -12.95
N MET A 136 -3.60 -2.56 -11.97
CA MET A 136 -3.30 -2.99 -10.59
C MET A 136 -4.50 -3.73 -9.97
N ALA A 137 -5.71 -3.21 -10.14
CA ALA A 137 -6.93 -3.86 -9.68
C ALA A 137 -7.14 -5.22 -10.37
N ASP A 138 -6.92 -5.31 -11.69
CA ASP A 138 -6.98 -6.54 -12.47
C ASP A 138 -5.95 -7.56 -11.96
N ALA A 139 -4.73 -7.11 -11.66
CA ALA A 139 -3.69 -7.94 -11.08
C ALA A 139 -4.12 -8.51 -9.70
N CYS A 140 -4.65 -7.66 -8.82
CA CYS A 140 -5.18 -8.07 -7.54
C CYS A 140 -6.31 -9.10 -7.69
N ALA A 141 -7.27 -8.85 -8.60
CA ALA A 141 -8.36 -9.77 -8.88
C ALA A 141 -7.88 -11.12 -9.43
N GLY A 142 -6.85 -11.11 -10.29
CA GLY A 142 -6.21 -12.33 -10.79
C GLY A 142 -5.61 -13.19 -9.67
N VAL A 143 -5.01 -12.56 -8.65
CA VAL A 143 -4.54 -13.26 -7.45
C VAL A 143 -5.73 -13.83 -6.66
N LEU A 144 -6.76 -13.04 -6.39
CA LEU A 144 -7.93 -13.44 -5.59
C LEU A 144 -8.74 -14.56 -6.24
N LYS A 145 -8.80 -14.61 -7.57
CA LYS A 145 -9.51 -15.67 -8.33
C LYS A 145 -9.03 -17.08 -7.95
N ARG A 146 -7.79 -17.23 -7.47
CA ARG A 146 -7.24 -18.51 -7.01
C ARG A 146 -7.77 -18.94 -5.63
N PHE A 147 -8.35 -18.04 -4.84
CA PHE A 147 -8.72 -18.29 -3.43
C PHE A 147 -10.21 -18.05 -3.11
N PRO A 148 -11.17 -18.61 -3.88
CA PRO A 148 -12.59 -18.42 -3.61
C PRO A 148 -12.95 -18.95 -2.21
N GLY A 149 -13.44 -18.07 -1.34
CA GLY A 149 -13.78 -18.39 0.06
C GLY A 149 -12.58 -18.72 0.97
N LYS A 150 -11.35 -18.64 0.46
CA LYS A 150 -10.10 -18.99 1.18
C LYS A 150 -9.14 -17.80 1.28
N PHE A 151 -9.71 -16.61 1.39
CA PHE A 151 -8.98 -15.35 1.47
C PHE A 151 -9.34 -14.61 2.77
N LEU A 152 -8.33 -14.00 3.40
CA LEU A 152 -8.47 -13.07 4.50
C LEU A 152 -7.45 -11.94 4.34
N ALA A 153 -7.93 -10.70 4.33
CA ALA A 153 -7.11 -9.50 4.41
C ALA A 153 -7.04 -9.01 5.86
N VAL A 154 -5.87 -8.52 6.26
CA VAL A 154 -5.63 -7.85 7.54
C VAL A 154 -4.88 -6.55 7.24
N ASN A 155 -5.49 -5.42 7.60
CA ASN A 155 -4.88 -4.10 7.51
C ASN A 155 -4.50 -3.66 8.93
N ILE A 156 -3.21 -3.45 9.14
CA ILE A 156 -2.66 -2.85 10.35
C ILE A 156 -2.59 -1.36 10.08
N VAL A 157 -3.53 -0.59 10.64
CA VAL A 157 -3.67 0.85 10.40
C VAL A 157 -3.09 1.58 11.61
N MET A 158 -1.77 1.54 11.73
CA MET A 158 -1.03 2.19 12.82
C MET A 158 -0.01 3.17 12.27
N ASP A 159 0.29 4.23 13.04
CA ASP A 159 1.38 5.18 12.73
C ASP A 159 1.50 5.54 11.23
N VAL A 160 0.36 5.85 10.62
CA VAL A 160 0.20 5.97 9.16
C VAL A 160 1.04 7.13 8.64
N THR A 161 1.95 6.82 7.72
CA THR A 161 2.83 7.76 7.01
C THR A 161 2.27 8.16 5.65
N LEU A 162 2.81 9.26 5.09
CA LEU A 162 2.53 9.67 3.70
C LEU A 162 3.20 8.75 2.68
N ASP A 163 4.41 8.27 2.96
CA ASP A 163 5.06 7.28 2.11
C ASP A 163 4.69 5.87 2.52
N CYS A 164 4.81 4.93 1.58
CA CYS A 164 4.71 3.51 1.90
C CYS A 164 6.00 3.00 2.56
N ASP A 165 5.98 1.81 3.14
CA ASP A 165 7.17 1.22 3.79
C ASP A 165 8.23 0.69 2.83
N CYS A 166 7.98 0.76 1.52
CA CYS A 166 8.87 0.21 0.51
C CYS A 166 10.21 0.96 0.37
N PRO A 167 10.28 2.30 0.46
CA PRO A 167 11.53 3.05 0.44
C PRO A 167 12.31 2.90 1.76
N GLU A 168 13.63 3.01 1.69
CA GLU A 168 14.52 2.91 2.86
C GLU A 168 14.29 4.02 3.89
N GLN A 169 13.86 5.20 3.44
CA GLN A 169 13.53 6.32 4.31
C GLN A 169 12.02 6.42 4.46
N GLN A 170 11.52 6.00 5.61
CA GLN A 170 10.11 6.21 5.97
C GLN A 170 9.91 7.64 6.49
N GLY A 171 8.78 8.23 6.09
CA GLY A 171 8.34 9.52 6.62
C GLY A 171 7.94 9.44 8.09
N ARG A 172 7.67 10.60 8.70
CA ARG A 172 7.09 10.64 10.06
C ARG A 172 5.59 10.30 9.99
N PRO A 173 5.04 9.57 10.99
CA PRO A 173 3.60 9.34 11.07
C PRO A 173 2.81 10.65 11.03
N VAL A 174 1.74 10.64 10.24
CA VAL A 174 0.82 11.77 10.07
C VAL A 174 -0.57 11.49 10.61
N VAL A 175 -0.93 10.22 10.74
CA VAL A 175 -2.18 9.75 11.33
C VAL A 175 -1.87 8.74 12.45
N PRO A 176 -2.48 8.87 13.64
CA PRO A 176 -2.20 8.01 14.79
C PRO A 176 -2.76 6.59 14.61
N ASP A 177 -2.43 5.71 15.56
CA ASP A 177 -2.94 4.33 15.61
C ASP A 177 -4.48 4.27 15.63
N ILE A 178 -5.03 3.59 14.63
CA ILE A 178 -6.47 3.28 14.47
C ILE A 178 -6.75 1.83 14.92
N GLY A 179 -5.77 0.94 14.73
CA GLY A 179 -5.82 -0.45 15.13
C GLY A 179 -5.72 -1.42 13.97
N VAL A 180 -6.36 -2.58 14.10
CA VAL A 180 -6.28 -3.68 13.14
C VAL A 180 -7.67 -3.96 12.57
N LEU A 181 -7.77 -3.98 11.25
CA LEU A 181 -8.96 -4.35 10.50
C LEU A 181 -8.75 -5.70 9.84
N ALA A 182 -9.83 -6.46 9.67
CA ALA A 182 -9.80 -7.72 8.93
C ALA A 182 -11.09 -7.89 8.13
N SER A 183 -10.97 -8.43 6.91
CA SER A 183 -12.11 -8.68 6.03
C SER A 183 -11.80 -9.82 5.07
N ARG A 184 -12.86 -10.47 4.56
CA ARG A 184 -12.76 -11.36 3.40
C ARG A 184 -13.04 -10.65 2.08
N ASP A 185 -13.49 -9.41 2.14
CA ASP A 185 -13.72 -8.53 0.99
C ASP A 185 -12.56 -7.53 0.89
N ILE A 186 -11.85 -7.59 -0.24
CA ILE A 186 -10.65 -6.78 -0.52
C ILE A 186 -10.98 -5.29 -0.70
N VAL A 187 -12.14 -4.96 -1.28
CA VAL A 187 -12.55 -3.58 -1.54
C VAL A 187 -13.00 -2.96 -0.23
N ALA A 188 -13.79 -3.70 0.56
CA ALA A 188 -14.31 -3.22 1.83
C ALA A 188 -13.21 -2.88 2.84
N ILE A 189 -12.14 -3.70 2.94
CA ILE A 189 -11.08 -3.45 3.93
C ILE A 189 -10.24 -2.22 3.60
N ASP A 190 -9.87 -2.02 2.33
CA ASP A 190 -9.09 -0.86 1.91
C ASP A 190 -9.96 0.40 1.94
N LYS A 191 -11.26 0.31 1.59
CA LYS A 191 -12.22 1.40 1.75
C LYS A 191 -12.38 1.81 3.21
N ALA A 192 -12.61 0.84 4.11
CA ALA A 192 -12.74 1.09 5.55
C ALA A 192 -11.47 1.71 6.14
N SER A 193 -10.30 1.24 5.70
CA SER A 193 -9.00 1.80 6.11
C SER A 193 -8.88 3.26 5.68
N LEU A 194 -9.15 3.57 4.41
CA LEU A 194 -9.08 4.94 3.89
C LEU A 194 -10.05 5.88 4.63
N ASP A 195 -11.29 5.44 4.84
CA ASP A 195 -12.29 6.24 5.53
C ASP A 195 -11.89 6.53 6.98
N LEU A 196 -11.38 5.53 7.70
CA LEU A 196 -10.93 5.69 9.07
C LEU A 196 -9.74 6.66 9.17
N ILE A 197 -8.75 6.51 8.28
CA ILE A 197 -7.60 7.42 8.17
C ILE A 197 -8.07 8.86 7.94
N CYS A 198 -9.04 9.05 7.04
CA CYS A 198 -9.60 10.36 6.76
C CYS A 198 -10.51 10.85 7.90
N SER A 199 -11.06 9.99 8.76
CA SER A 199 -11.95 10.42 9.84
C SER A 199 -11.28 10.81 11.16
N VAL A 200 -10.07 10.29 11.47
CA VAL A 200 -9.42 10.50 12.78
C VAL A 200 -8.53 11.76 12.80
N PRO A 201 -8.37 12.45 13.94
CA PRO A 201 -7.49 13.62 14.04
C PRO A 201 -6.05 13.31 13.62
N LYS A 202 -5.44 14.25 12.93
CA LYS A 202 -4.08 14.13 12.37
C LYS A 202 -3.06 14.50 13.45
N TYR A 203 -1.82 14.02 13.32
CA TYR A 203 -0.77 14.38 14.27
C TYR A 203 -0.53 15.90 14.26
N PRO A 204 -0.50 16.56 15.44
CA PRO A 204 -0.12 17.96 15.53
C PRO A 204 1.28 18.18 14.96
N LEU A 205 1.49 19.31 14.28
CA LEU A 205 2.77 19.68 13.65
C LEU A 205 3.23 18.76 12.49
N SER A 206 2.38 17.82 12.06
CA SER A 206 2.61 17.10 10.81
C SER A 206 2.31 18.00 9.61
N VAL A 207 2.79 17.60 8.42
CA VAL A 207 2.53 18.33 7.17
C VAL A 207 1.06 18.36 6.76
N VAL A 208 0.21 17.59 7.44
CA VAL A 208 -1.24 17.51 7.21
C VAL A 208 -2.06 18.08 8.37
N ALA A 209 -1.40 18.70 9.37
CA ALA A 209 -2.05 19.15 10.59
C ALA A 209 -3.13 20.23 10.34
N ASP A 210 -2.91 21.10 9.35
CA ASP A 210 -3.81 22.21 9.03
C ASP A 210 -4.83 21.86 7.93
N LEU A 211 -4.85 20.63 7.45
CA LEU A 211 -5.83 20.20 6.44
C LEU A 211 -7.21 19.99 7.08
N PRO A 212 -8.30 20.17 6.31
CA PRO A 212 -9.63 19.79 6.75
C PRO A 212 -9.65 18.36 7.26
N GLN A 213 -10.43 18.12 8.32
CA GLN A 213 -10.46 16.83 8.99
C GLN A 213 -10.82 15.70 8.03
N ASP A 214 -11.78 15.95 7.13
CA ASP A 214 -12.31 15.04 6.11
C ASP A 214 -11.52 15.06 4.78
N PHE A 215 -10.38 15.74 4.73
CA PHE A 215 -9.56 15.81 3.53
C PHE A 215 -9.08 14.43 3.09
N ASP A 216 -9.27 14.11 1.81
CA ASP A 216 -8.80 12.86 1.20
C ASP A 216 -7.28 12.89 1.02
N LEU A 217 -6.55 12.24 1.94
CA LEU A 217 -5.09 12.22 1.93
C LEU A 217 -4.48 11.59 0.66
N THR A 218 -5.26 10.83 -0.12
CA THR A 218 -4.78 10.30 -1.41
C THR A 218 -4.45 11.40 -2.41
N GLN A 219 -5.02 12.59 -2.22
CA GLN A 219 -4.82 13.77 -3.08
C GLN A 219 -3.52 14.55 -2.77
N LEU A 220 -2.81 14.22 -1.67
CA LEU A 220 -1.54 14.91 -1.33
C LEU A 220 -0.35 14.43 -2.17
N HIS A 221 -0.49 13.27 -2.80
CA HIS A 221 0.58 12.61 -3.50
C HIS A 221 0.65 13.02 -4.98
N ARG A 222 1.62 12.49 -5.74
CA ARG A 222 1.78 12.73 -7.19
C ARG A 222 0.68 12.05 -8.02
N ILE A 223 -0.54 12.03 -7.51
CA ILE A 223 -1.74 11.66 -8.24
C ILE A 223 -2.25 12.98 -8.84
N PRO A 224 -2.46 13.05 -10.17
CA PRO A 224 -3.14 14.19 -10.76
C PRO A 224 -4.45 14.47 -9.99
N LYS A 225 -4.81 15.74 -9.79
CA LYS A 225 -6.00 16.13 -9.00
C LYS A 225 -7.30 15.51 -9.51
N GLU A 226 -7.27 15.01 -10.74
CA GLU A 226 -8.37 14.38 -11.43
C GLU A 226 -8.55 12.90 -11.06
N PHE A 227 -7.64 12.31 -10.27
CA PHE A 227 -7.67 10.88 -9.92
C PHE A 227 -7.63 10.63 -8.40
N SER A 228 -8.49 9.73 -7.91
CA SER A 228 -8.49 9.26 -6.51
C SER A 228 -8.37 7.74 -6.43
N PHE A 229 -7.79 7.23 -5.34
CA PHE A 229 -7.83 5.79 -5.03
C PHE A 229 -9.27 5.25 -4.97
N ARG A 230 -10.26 6.12 -4.72
CA ARG A 230 -11.69 5.76 -4.75
C ARG A 230 -12.11 5.19 -6.10
N GLU A 231 -11.53 5.65 -7.20
CA GLU A 231 -11.84 5.08 -8.53
C GLU A 231 -11.37 3.64 -8.68
N VAL A 232 -10.29 3.23 -8.00
CA VAL A 232 -9.86 1.82 -7.95
C VAL A 232 -10.94 1.00 -7.27
N LEU A 233 -11.47 1.50 -6.16
CA LEU A 233 -12.51 0.81 -5.38
C LEU A 233 -13.82 0.71 -6.16
N GLU A 234 -14.25 1.79 -6.80
CA GLU A 234 -15.43 1.84 -7.66
C GLU A 234 -15.28 0.92 -8.89
N TYR A 235 -14.08 0.90 -9.50
CA TYR A 235 -13.78 -0.02 -10.59
C TYR A 235 -13.90 -1.47 -10.14
N MET A 236 -13.27 -1.85 -9.02
CA MET A 236 -13.33 -3.22 -8.50
C MET A 236 -14.76 -3.63 -8.10
N GLU A 237 -15.55 -2.71 -7.54
CA GLU A 237 -16.97 -2.94 -7.24
C GLU A 237 -17.79 -3.14 -8.51
N SER A 238 -17.56 -2.33 -9.56
CA SER A 238 -18.24 -2.48 -10.86
C SER A 238 -17.97 -3.83 -11.53
N LYS A 239 -16.84 -4.45 -11.20
CA LYS A 239 -16.44 -5.80 -11.63
C LYS A 239 -16.93 -6.91 -10.72
N GLY A 240 -17.56 -6.59 -9.59
CA GLY A 240 -18.04 -7.56 -8.62
C GLY A 240 -16.94 -8.25 -7.82
N TRP A 241 -15.76 -7.63 -7.69
CA TRP A 241 -14.63 -8.19 -6.93
C TRP A 241 -14.62 -7.81 -5.44
N GLY A 242 -15.59 -7.01 -5.02
CA GLY A 242 -15.85 -6.63 -3.63
C GLY A 242 -16.89 -5.52 -3.59
N SER A 243 -17.11 -4.93 -2.41
CA SER A 243 -18.01 -3.79 -2.24
C SER A 243 -17.35 -2.60 -1.54
N THR A 244 -17.73 -1.40 -1.94
CA THR A 244 -17.40 -0.16 -1.22
C THR A 244 -18.29 0.04 0.01
N SER A 245 -19.39 -0.70 0.11
CA SER A 245 -20.24 -0.75 1.29
C SER A 245 -19.66 -1.73 2.32
N TYR A 246 -19.61 -1.31 3.58
CA TYR A 246 -19.11 -2.13 4.67
C TYR A 246 -19.77 -1.76 6.00
N GLU A 247 -19.72 -2.70 6.95
CA GLU A 247 -20.09 -2.48 8.34
C GLU A 247 -18.89 -2.77 9.24
N LEU A 248 -18.60 -1.86 10.17
CA LEU A 248 -17.55 -2.07 11.18
C LEU A 248 -18.09 -2.86 12.36
N ILE A 249 -17.73 -4.15 12.41
CA ILE A 249 -18.01 -5.01 13.56
C ILE A 249 -16.83 -4.95 14.53
N LYS A 250 -17.03 -4.27 15.65
CA LYS A 250 -16.00 -4.19 16.69
C LYS A 250 -15.90 -5.52 17.44
N LEU A 251 -14.78 -6.20 17.28
CA LEU A 251 -14.48 -7.40 18.06
C LEU A 251 -14.02 -7.00 19.46
N GLU A 252 -14.90 -7.12 20.45
CA GLU A 252 -14.50 -6.98 21.83
C GLU A 252 -13.66 -8.19 22.24
N ARG A 253 -12.36 -7.95 22.42
CA ARG A 253 -11.48 -8.96 22.98
C ARG A 253 -11.95 -9.23 24.41
N ARG A 254 -12.49 -10.43 24.69
CA ARG A 254 -12.54 -10.95 26.07
C ARG A 254 -11.10 -10.94 26.57
N ARG A 255 -10.75 -9.96 27.39
CA ARG A 255 -9.45 -9.94 28.07
C ARG A 255 -9.45 -11.20 28.96
N PRO A 256 -8.57 -12.18 28.74
CA PRO A 256 -8.43 -13.28 29.68
C PRO A 256 -8.11 -12.64 31.03
N SER A 257 -8.74 -13.13 32.08
CA SER A 257 -8.47 -12.71 33.46
C SER A 257 -6.97 -12.83 33.73
N LEU A 258 -6.45 -12.05 34.67
CA LEU A 258 -5.03 -12.14 35.06
C LEU A 258 -4.63 -13.59 35.41
N LYS A 259 -5.54 -14.35 36.05
CA LYS A 259 -5.36 -15.78 36.38
C LYS A 259 -5.20 -16.68 35.15
N GLU A 260 -5.87 -16.36 34.04
CA GLU A 260 -5.72 -17.09 32.78
C GLU A 260 -4.41 -16.71 32.07
N ARG A 261 -3.91 -15.48 32.25
CA ARG A 261 -2.65 -15.00 31.64
C ARG A 261 -1.40 -15.53 32.33
N THR A 262 -1.43 -15.68 33.66
CA THR A 262 -0.28 -16.17 34.45
C THR A 262 -0.01 -17.67 34.27
N LYS A 263 -0.91 -18.42 33.63
CA LYS A 263 -0.67 -19.82 33.23
C LYS A 263 0.43 -19.99 32.17
N PHE A 264 0.73 -18.96 31.38
CA PHE A 264 1.55 -19.07 30.16
C PHE A 264 2.86 -18.28 30.17
N SER A 265 3.16 -17.49 31.19
CA SER A 265 4.47 -16.82 31.33
C SER A 265 4.79 -16.50 32.80
N PRO A 266 5.89 -17.07 33.36
CA PRO A 266 6.38 -16.75 34.70
C PRO A 266 6.75 -15.28 34.91
N GLU A 267 7.07 -14.56 33.84
CA GLU A 267 7.47 -13.14 33.85
C GLU A 267 6.30 -12.20 34.18
N LEU A 268 5.06 -12.61 33.93
CA LEU A 268 3.87 -11.86 34.36
C LEU A 268 3.74 -11.78 35.89
N GLY A 269 4.29 -12.75 36.63
CA GLY A 269 4.40 -12.70 38.09
C GLY A 269 5.38 -11.63 38.59
N TYR A 270 6.35 -11.21 37.77
CA TYR A 270 7.26 -10.11 38.11
C TYR A 270 6.53 -8.76 38.15
N PHE A 271 5.62 -8.51 37.19
CA PHE A 271 4.80 -7.30 37.18
C PHE A 271 3.83 -7.24 38.37
N GLU A 272 3.34 -8.38 38.84
CA GLU A 272 2.53 -8.48 40.05
C GLU A 272 3.33 -8.09 41.31
N ARG A 273 4.55 -8.62 41.45
CA ARG A 273 5.47 -8.23 42.54
C ARG A 273 5.82 -6.74 42.50
N LEU A 274 5.98 -6.16 41.32
CA LEU A 274 6.24 -4.72 41.15
C LEU A 274 5.04 -3.86 41.53
N LYS A 275 3.82 -4.22 41.11
CA LYS A 275 2.59 -3.49 41.49
C LYS A 275 2.33 -3.55 42.99
N GLU A 276 2.49 -4.73 43.59
CA GLU A 276 2.38 -4.92 45.04
C GLU A 276 3.44 -4.09 45.80
N LYS A 277 4.69 -4.11 45.32
CA LYS A 277 5.78 -3.29 45.88
C LYS A 277 5.48 -1.79 45.77
N ALA A 278 4.99 -1.33 44.63
CA ALA A 278 4.60 0.07 44.42
C ALA A 278 3.46 0.50 45.36
N ARG A 279 2.45 -0.36 45.54
CA ARG A 279 1.31 -0.10 46.45
C ARG A 279 1.78 0.05 47.91
N ARG A 280 2.64 -0.85 48.37
CA ARG A 280 3.24 -0.80 49.72
C ARG A 280 4.12 0.44 49.93
N ILE A 281 4.86 0.88 48.92
CA ILE A 281 5.65 2.12 48.98
C ILE A 281 4.73 3.34 49.11
N LEU A 282 3.63 3.40 48.36
CA LEU A 282 2.66 4.49 48.42
C LEU A 282 1.91 4.53 49.76
N GLU A 283 1.54 3.37 50.31
CA GLU A 283 0.92 3.27 51.64
C GLU A 283 1.87 3.74 52.74
N ARG A 284 3.14 3.31 52.72
CA ARG A 284 4.17 3.80 53.66
C ARG A 284 4.38 5.30 53.57
N ARG A 285 4.34 5.87 52.36
CA ARG A 285 4.46 7.33 52.14
C ARG A 285 3.23 8.11 52.61
N LYS A 286 2.03 7.53 52.53
CA LYS A 286 0.82 8.13 53.15
C LYS A 286 0.92 8.14 54.66
N VAL A 287 1.30 7.02 55.28
CA VAL A 287 1.47 6.92 56.75
C VAL A 287 2.54 7.88 57.27
N GLN A 288 3.63 8.10 56.53
CA GLN A 288 4.65 9.12 56.89
C GLN A 288 4.17 10.56 56.73
N LYS A 289 3.24 10.84 55.80
CA LYS A 289 2.64 12.18 55.64
C LYS A 289 1.62 12.49 56.73
N ASP A 290 0.84 11.48 57.12
CA ASP A 290 -0.24 11.63 58.13
C ASP A 290 0.29 11.58 59.57
N GLY A 291 1.54 11.13 59.79
CA GLY A 291 2.21 11.14 61.11
C GLY A 291 3.16 12.33 61.33
N ALA A 292 3.26 13.26 60.39
CA ALA A 292 4.10 14.45 60.46
C ALA A 292 3.30 15.76 60.56
N SER A 293 1.98 15.67 60.79
CA SER A 293 1.05 16.78 61.06
C SER A 293 0.69 16.87 62.52
#